data_AF-A0A9D8G5R1-F1
#
_entry.id   AF-A0A9D8G5R1-F1
#
_cell.length_a   1.000
_cell.length_b   1.000
_cell.length_c   1.000
_cell.angle_alpha   90.00
_cell.angle_beta   90.00
_cell.angle_gamma   90.00
#
_symmetry.space_group_name_H-M   'P 1'
#
loop_
_entity.id
_entity.type
_entity.pdbx_description
1 polymer ?
#
loop_
_entity_poly.entity_id
_entity_poly.type
_entity_poly.pdbx_seq_one_letter_code
_entity_poly.pdbx_strand_id
1 'polypeptide(L)' 'MSSSSSPVFNIRQFLEILPHRYPFLLVDKVVHLDLEKGEIIGKKGVTVNETFFQGHFP' A
#
# COMPACT_ATOMS: atom_id res chain seq x y z
N MET A 1 16.21 -12.03 -13.93
CA MET A 1 15.31 -10.96 -14.40
C MET A 1 13.94 -11.25 -13.80
N SER A 2 13.55 -10.61 -12.68
CA SER A 2 12.25 -10.92 -12.09
C SER A 2 11.13 -10.33 -12.96
N SER A 3 10.16 -11.16 -13.29
CA SER A 3 8.94 -10.76 -13.99
C SER A 3 8.15 -9.80 -13.10
N SER A 4 8.11 -8.52 -13.47
CA SER A 4 7.29 -7.53 -12.78
C SER A 4 5.82 -7.72 -13.19
N SER A 5 5.10 -8.59 -12.48
CA SER A 5 3.64 -8.68 -12.64
C SER A 5 3.01 -7.35 -12.21
N SER A 6 2.02 -6.89 -12.98
CA SER A 6 1.22 -5.73 -12.61
C SER A 6 0.48 -6.00 -11.29
N PRO A 7 0.37 -5.02 -10.38
CA PRO A 7 -0.38 -5.18 -9.15
C PRO A 7 -1.89 -5.27 -9.43
N VAL A 8 -2.62 -5.99 -8.57
CA VAL A 8 -4.09 -6.09 -8.63
C VAL A 8 -4.73 -4.72 -8.38
N PHE A 9 -4.24 -4.01 -7.35
CA PHE A 9 -4.60 -2.62 -7.09
C PHE A 9 -3.36 -1.75 -6.90
N ASN A 10 -3.43 -0.50 -7.36
CA ASN A 10 -2.40 0.52 -7.19
C ASN A 10 -2.94 1.78 -6.50
N ILE A 11 -2.04 2.72 -6.21
CA ILE A 11 -2.36 3.96 -5.50
C ILE A 11 -3.48 4.78 -6.14
N ARG A 12 -3.60 4.82 -7.48
CA ARG A 12 -4.65 5.61 -8.15
C ARG A 12 -6.02 5.04 -7.84
N GLN A 13 -6.15 3.71 -7.90
CA GLN A 13 -7.40 3.02 -7.56
C GLN A 13 -7.72 3.19 -6.06
N PHE A 14 -6.74 3.17 -5.17
CA PHE A 14 -7.00 3.43 -3.74
C PHE A 14 -7.50 4.85 -3.48
N LEU A 15 -7.03 5.85 -4.23
CA LEU A 15 -7.53 7.22 -4.09
C LEU A 15 -8.99 7.35 -4.54
N GLU A 16 -9.46 6.50 -5.45
CA GLU A 16 -10.86 6.48 -5.88
C GLU A 16 -11.76 5.69 -4.91
N ILE A 17 -11.26 4.59 -4.35
CA ILE A 17 -12.06 3.65 -3.55
C ILE A 17 -12.04 3.99 -2.06
N LEU A 18 -10.88 4.40 -1.53
CA LEU A 18 -10.69 4.66 -0.11
C LEU A 18 -10.81 6.17 0.19
N PRO A 19 -11.39 6.55 1.33
CA PRO A 19 -11.40 7.95 1.77
C PRO A 19 -10.04 8.42 2.33
N HIS A 20 -9.17 7.48 2.70
CA HIS A 20 -7.87 7.78 3.32
C HIS A 20 -6.95 8.54 2.36
N ARG A 21 -6.24 9.54 2.91
CA ARG A 21 -5.26 10.37 2.21
C ARG A 21 -4.01 10.51 3.05
N TYR A 22 -2.96 11.11 2.50
CA TYR A 22 -1.79 11.51 3.28
C TYR A 22 -2.23 12.31 4.53
N PRO A 23 -1.72 12.00 5.74
CA PRO A 23 -0.64 11.05 6.06
C PRO A 23 -1.10 9.62 6.46
N PHE A 24 -2.38 9.26 6.25
CA PHE A 24 -3.00 8.01 6.73
C PHE A 24 -3.31 6.96 5.66
N LEU A 25 -3.01 7.23 4.39
CA LEU A 25 -3.05 6.20 3.35
C LEU A 25 -1.73 5.40 3.38
N LEU A 26 -1.75 4.23 4.03
CA LEU A 26 -0.56 3.44 4.35
C LEU A 26 -0.44 2.14 3.53
N VAL A 27 -0.97 2.11 2.31
CA VAL A 27 -0.88 0.96 1.39
C VAL A 27 -0.59 1.46 -0.02
N ASP A 28 0.44 0.92 -0.68
CA ASP A 28 0.84 1.37 -2.01
C ASP A 28 0.24 0.52 -3.13
N LYS A 29 0.16 -0.81 -2.91
CA LYS A 29 -0.38 -1.75 -3.89
C LYS A 29 -0.87 -3.05 -3.26
N VAL A 30 -1.76 -3.74 -3.95
CA VAL A 30 -2.15 -5.13 -3.66
C VAL A 30 -1.52 -6.04 -4.71
N VAL A 31 -0.88 -7.11 -4.25
CA VAL A 31 -0.20 -8.09 -5.11
C VAL A 31 -0.96 -9.40 -5.25
N HIS A 32 -1.89 -9.67 -4.33
CA HIS A 32 -2.75 -10.85 -4.36
C HIS A 32 -4.10 -10.54 -3.72
N LEU A 33 -5.17 -11.07 -4.30
CA LEU A 33 -6.54 -10.97 -3.82
C LEU A 33 -7.23 -12.32 -4.11
N ASP A 34 -7.73 -12.97 -3.06
CA ASP A 34 -8.55 -14.18 -3.15
C ASP A 34 -9.88 -13.90 -2.45
N LEU A 35 -10.93 -13.70 -3.26
CA LEU A 35 -12.27 -13.36 -2.74
C LEU A 35 -13.00 -14.57 -2.16
N GLU A 36 -12.66 -15.79 -2.60
CA GLU A 36 -13.29 -17.01 -2.09
C GLU A 36 -12.78 -17.33 -0.68
N LYS A 37 -11.49 -17.11 -0.44
CA LYS A 37 -10.87 -17.25 0.89
C LYS A 37 -10.97 -16.00 1.75
N GLY A 38 -11.33 -14.86 1.18
CA GLY A 38 -11.35 -13.57 1.88
C GLY A 38 -9.95 -13.05 2.23
N GLU A 39 -8.95 -13.35 1.40
CA GLU A 39 -7.54 -13.00 1.64
C GLU A 39 -7.09 -11.84 0.73
N ILE A 40 -6.28 -10.93 1.28
CA ILE A 40 -5.64 -9.85 0.53
C ILE A 40 -4.19 -9.67 0.98
N ILE A 41 -3.26 -9.58 0.03
CA ILE A 41 -1.85 -9.32 0.31
C ILE A 41 -1.46 -7.95 -0.27
N GLY A 42 -1.25 -6.99 0.63
CA GLY A 42 -0.77 -5.65 0.32
C GLY A 42 0.75 -5.50 0.43
N LYS A 43 1.28 -4.44 -0.19
CA LYS A 43 2.65 -3.97 0.04
C LYS A 43 2.63 -2.48 0.35
N LYS A 44 3.42 -2.09 1.35
CA LYS A 44 3.75 -0.71 1.71
C LYS A 44 5.27 -0.56 1.68
N GLY A 45 5.77 0.37 0.88
CA GLY A 45 7.14 0.85 0.97
C GLY A 45 7.31 1.66 2.25
N VAL A 46 8.39 1.38 2.97
CA VAL A 46 8.77 2.13 4.17
C VAL A 46 10.02 2.93 3.84
N THR A 47 9.98 4.24 4.09
CA THR A 47 11.11 5.14 3.82
C THR A 47 11.32 6.11 4.96
N VAL A 48 12.58 6.50 5.19
CA VAL A 48 12.96 7.49 6.22
C VAL A 48 12.28 8.86 5.96
N ASN A 49 11.84 9.13 4.74
CA ASN A 49 11.13 10.36 4.37
C ASN A 49 9.67 10.43 4.85
N GLU A 50 9.18 9.46 5.63
CA GLU A 50 7.83 9.51 6.20
C GLU A 50 7.81 10.32 7.51
N THR A 51 6.82 11.21 7.67
CA THR A 51 6.81 12.21 8.76
C THR A 51 6.78 11.63 10.16
N PHE A 52 6.21 10.44 10.35
CA PHE A 52 6.14 9.84 11.68
C PHE A 52 7.50 9.36 12.21
N PHE A 53 8.50 9.11 11.34
CA PHE A 53 9.84 8.71 11.80
C PHE A 53 10.57 9.83 12.55
N GLN A 54 10.25 11.10 12.30
CA GLN A 54 10.85 12.22 13.05
C GLN A 54 10.46 12.22 14.53
N GLY A 55 9.36 11.57 14.90
CA GLY A 55 8.83 11.55 16.27
C GLY A 55 8.73 10.16 16.91
N HIS A 56 9.16 9.10 16.23
CA HIS A 56 8.98 7.71 16.70
C HIS A 56 10.17 6.81 16.30
N PHE A 57 11.34 6.94 16.93
CA PHE A 57 11.72 7.85 18.02
C PHE A 57 12.99 8.63 17.63
N PRO A 58 13.32 9.76 18.30
CA PRO A 58 14.64 10.38 18.18
C PRO A 58 15.78 9.44 18.58
#